data_AF-A0A349MLJ4-F1
#
_entry.id   AF-A0A349MLJ4-F1
#
_cell.length_a   1.000
_cell.length_b   1.000
_cell.length_c   1.000
_cell.angle_alpha   90.00
_cell.angle_beta   90.00
_cell.angle_gamma   90.00
#
_symmetry.space_group_name_H-M   'P 1'
#
loop_
_entity.id
_entity.type
_entity.pdbx_description
1 polymer ?
#
loop_
_entity_poly.entity_id
_entity_poly.type
_entity_poly.pdbx_seq_one_letter_code
_entity_poly.pdbx_strand_id
1 'polypeptide(L)' 'DQDIRKEGEASMLLKQMRRKFGQTPDWVIEKVKAAELEQIEVWGENVLFANSVDEVFDGQH' A
#
# COMPACT_ATOMS: atom_id res chain seq x y z
N ASP A 1 -8.86 17.52 -4.31
CA ASP A 1 -8.54 17.16 -2.92
C ASP A 1 -8.39 15.67 -2.70
N GLN A 2 -9.35 14.82 -3.10
CA GLN A 2 -9.22 13.36 -2.93
C GLN A 2 -8.02 12.75 -3.66
N ASP A 3 -7.71 13.19 -4.90
CA ASP A 3 -6.51 12.70 -5.62
C ASP A 3 -5.20 13.04 -4.91
N ILE A 4 -5.08 14.28 -4.39
CA ILE A 4 -3.89 14.71 -3.62
C ILE A 4 -3.73 13.86 -2.36
N ARG A 5 -4.84 13.56 -1.67
CA ARG A 5 -4.82 12.68 -0.50
C ARG A 5 -4.40 11.26 -0.89
N LYS A 6 -5.00 10.69 -1.92
CA LYS A 6 -4.69 9.36 -2.46
C LYS A 6 -3.22 9.23 -2.84
N GLU A 7 -2.66 10.19 -3.56
CA GLU A 7 -1.23 10.20 -3.91
C GLU A 7 -0.32 10.25 -2.67
N GLY A 8 -0.70 11.05 -1.67
CA GLY A 8 0.00 11.15 -0.39
C GLY A 8 0.03 9.83 0.37
N GLU A 9 -1.14 9.19 0.50
CA GLU A 9 -1.28 7.90 1.19
C GLU A 9 -0.60 6.75 0.43
N ALA A 10 -0.71 6.71 -0.90
CA ALA A 10 0.02 5.76 -1.73
C ALA A 10 1.54 5.88 -1.52
N SER A 11 2.08 7.10 -1.51
CA SER A 11 3.50 7.37 -1.26
C SER A 11 3.94 6.91 0.13
N MET A 12 3.09 7.15 1.14
CA MET A 12 3.33 6.72 2.52
C MET A 12 3.34 5.19 2.62
N LEU A 13 2.35 4.51 2.05
CA LEU A 13 2.25 3.05 2.04
C LEU A 13 3.46 2.39 1.37
N LEU A 14 3.87 2.87 0.19
CA LEU A 14 5.05 2.34 -0.50
C LEU A 14 6.35 2.52 0.32
N LYS A 15 6.50 3.63 1.04
CA LYS A 15 7.63 3.83 1.96
C LYS A 15 7.61 2.83 3.12
N GLN A 16 6.44 2.55 3.68
CA GLN A 16 6.26 1.57 4.75
C GLN A 16 6.59 0.15 4.27
N MET A 17 6.03 -0.26 3.12
CA MET A 17 6.32 -1.55 2.49
C MET A 17 7.82 -1.71 2.21
N ARG A 18 8.47 -0.67 1.66
CA ARG A 18 9.91 -0.71 1.41
C ARG A 18 10.73 -0.85 2.69
N ARG A 19 10.31 -0.18 3.76
CA ARG A 19 10.99 -0.24 5.06
C ARG A 19 10.83 -1.60 5.74
N LYS A 20 9.67 -2.24 5.61
CA LYS A 20 9.34 -3.49 6.28
C LYS A 20 9.81 -4.73 5.51
N PHE A 21 9.64 -4.72 4.19
CA PHE A 21 9.88 -5.88 3.32
C PHE A 21 11.12 -5.76 2.42
N GLY A 22 11.79 -4.60 2.40
CA GLY A 22 12.95 -4.37 1.55
C GLY A 22 12.57 -3.85 0.17
N GLN A 23 13.25 -4.27 -0.89
CA GLN A 23 12.97 -3.75 -2.24
C GLN A 23 11.54 -4.10 -2.65
N THR A 24 10.72 -3.07 -2.86
CA THR A 24 9.33 -3.22 -3.31
C THR A 24 9.32 -3.46 -4.83
N PRO A 25 8.81 -4.61 -5.31
CA PRO A 25 8.71 -4.89 -6.75
C PRO A 25 7.82 -3.89 -7.50
N ASP A 26 8.06 -3.72 -8.80
CA ASP A 26 7.32 -2.76 -9.63
C ASP A 26 5.80 -3.01 -9.63
N TRP A 27 5.38 -4.28 -9.64
CA TRP A 27 3.95 -4.65 -9.61
C TRP A 27 3.24 -4.14 -8.36
N VAL A 28 3.94 -4.03 -7.23
CA VAL A 28 3.40 -3.49 -5.97
C VAL A 28 3.20 -1.99 -6.10
N ILE A 29 4.17 -1.30 -6.71
CA ILE A 29 4.12 0.14 -6.96
C ILE A 29 2.95 0.47 -7.89
N GLU A 30 2.79 -0.29 -8.96
CA GLU A 30 1.68 -0.15 -9.91
C GLU A 30 0.33 -0.42 -9.24
N LYS A 31 0.22 -1.51 -8.47
CA LYS A 31 -1.01 -1.86 -7.74
C LYS A 31 -1.42 -0.77 -6.76
N VAL A 32 -0.47 -0.23 -5.98
CA VAL A 32 -0.77 0.83 -4.99
C VAL A 32 -1.16 2.14 -5.66
N LYS A 33 -0.54 2.52 -6.78
CA LYS A 33 -0.90 3.74 -7.52
C LYS A 33 -2.27 3.64 -8.21
N ALA A 34 -2.65 2.45 -8.65
CA ALA A 34 -3.94 2.22 -9.32
C ALA A 34 -5.11 2.07 -8.35
N ALA A 35 -4.85 1.84 -7.06
CA ALA A 35 -5.87 1.55 -6.06
C ALA A 35 -6.74 2.75 -5.71
N GLU A 36 -7.98 2.50 -5.32
CA GLU A 36 -8.83 3.53 -4.71
C GLU A 36 -8.33 3.87 -3.30
N LEU A 37 -8.68 5.07 -2.83
CA LEU A 37 -8.20 5.55 -1.54
C LEU A 37 -8.55 4.60 -0.41
N GLU A 38 -9.79 4.09 -0.39
CA GLU A 38 -10.29 3.18 0.64
C GLU A 38 -9.46 1.88 0.70
N GLN A 39 -8.93 1.44 -0.44
CA GLN A 39 -8.03 0.27 -0.49
C GLN A 39 -6.67 0.61 0.12
N ILE A 40 -6.15 1.81 -0.14
CA ILE A 40 -4.88 2.28 0.42
C ILE A 40 -4.97 2.45 1.94
N GLU A 41 -6.10 2.95 2.45
CA GLU A 41 -6.37 3.06 3.89
C GLU A 41 -6.32 1.67 4.56
N VAL A 42 -7.03 0.67 4.01
CA VAL A 42 -7.01 -0.71 4.51
C VAL A 42 -5.60 -1.30 4.49
N TRP A 43 -4.87 -1.14 3.38
CA TRP A 43 -3.50 -1.63 3.28
C TRP A 43 -2.53 -0.91 4.23
N GLY A 44 -2.81 0.36 4.56
CA GLY A 44 -2.10 1.13 5.56
C GLY A 44 -2.23 0.55 6.97
N GLU A 45 -3.34 -0.09 7.29
CA GLU A 45 -3.51 -0.83 8.54
C GLU A 45 -2.84 -2.21 8.47
N ASN A 46 -3.05 -2.94 7.36
CA ASN A 46 -2.50 -4.28 7.16
C ASN A 46 -0.97 -4.32 7.21
N VAL A 47 -0.28 -3.30 6.66
CA VAL A 47 1.20 -3.26 6.62
C VAL A 47 1.83 -3.31 8.01
N LEU A 48 1.12 -2.90 9.06
CA LEU A 48 1.59 -2.95 10.44
C LEU A 48 1.79 -4.40 10.91
N PHE A 49 0.94 -5.32 10.47
CA PHE A 49 0.88 -6.71 10.95
C PHE A 49 1.37 -7.74 9.93
N ALA A 50 1.27 -7.46 8.64
CA ALA A 50 1.65 -8.38 7.55
C ALA A 50 3.13 -8.79 7.58
N ASN A 51 3.43 -10.03 7.21
CA ASN A 51 4.80 -10.58 7.11
C ASN A 51 5.35 -10.57 5.68
N SER A 52 4.49 -10.34 4.69
CA SER A 52 4.85 -10.23 3.28
C SER A 52 4.04 -9.11 2.62
N VAL A 53 4.44 -8.70 1.42
CA VAL A 53 3.66 -7.73 0.64
C VAL A 53 2.32 -8.34 0.22
N ASP A 54 2.26 -9.63 -0.07
CA ASP A 54 1.03 -10.33 -0.42
C ASP A 54 0.01 -10.26 0.74
N GLU A 55 0.45 -10.50 1.98
CA GLU A 55 -0.40 -10.39 3.18
C GLU A 55 -0.92 -8.97 3.43
N VAL A 56 -0.25 -7.92 2.92
CA VAL A 56 -0.81 -6.55 2.99
C VAL A 56 -2.07 -6.43 2.15
N PHE A 57 -2.11 -7.15 1.03
CA PHE A 57 -3.21 -7.13 0.09
C PHE A 57 -4.32 -8.13 0.41
N ASP A 58 -4.07 -9.08 1.33
CA ASP A 58 -5.08 -9.99 1.84
C ASP A 58 -6.09 -9.23 2.71
N GLY A 59 -7.36 -9.22 2.27
CA GLY A 59 -8.41 -8.36 2.84
C GLY A 59 -9.23 -7.61 1.78
N GLN A 60 -8.84 -7.68 0.51
CA GLN A 60 -9.68 -7.27 -0.62
C GLN A 60 -10.76 -8.33 -0.90
N HIS A 61 -11.83 -8.35 -0.11
CA HIS A 61 -13.09 -9.01 -0.47
C HIS A 61 -14.19 -7.99 -0.70
#